data_AF-A0A6H9LCM4-F1
#
_entry.id   AF-A0A6H9LCM4-F1
#
_cell.length_a   1.000
_cell.length_b   1.000
_cell.length_c   1.000
_cell.angle_alpha   90.00
_cell.angle_beta   90.00
_cell.angle_gamma   90.00
#
_symmetry.space_group_name_H-M   'P 1'
#
loop_
_entity.id
_entity.type
_entity.pdbx_description
1 polymer ?
#
loop_
_entity_poly.entity_id
_entity_poly.type
_entity_poly.pdbx_seq_one_letter_code
_entity_poly.pdbx_strand_id
1 'polypeptide(L)'
;MKKIIECVPNFSEGRNLAVIQEITDTIESVQGIQLLDVDPGESTNRTVVTFIGEPEPVKEAAFRAVKKASELIDMTKHSGEHARFGATDVCPFIPVAGATMKDCVAIAREVGQRIGDELAIPVYLYENAASVPERQNLAKVRSGEYEGLPDKLANPHWKPDFGPAKFNKKSGATAIGAREFLIAYNINLNTTDRRYANEIAYEIRERGRWKRIGNIAPFYYKGDVVYFEEGKYADGNSDFVAGTFEELAKFYKEKYGNDLYERYKSIGLDPKNLIGRPVYKDGLFTHVKGIGWVVEDYHCAQISMNLTNYKITAAHDVLEAARRLAVERGIVVTGSEVVGVVPYDAMQKAGRFYLQQMQKSTGIPARDIVTTAVQAMGLNDVAEFDIDKKVIGLTLQEGPLVNLKITEFVDEVSRDTPAPGGGSIAALAGALGAALASMVVNLSVGKGEFDDQYRPLCELAEKAQAAKDELVRAVDADTEAFNEVIAGMRMAKDTAAQLDLRAQAIQAGYKSAARVPLRTAEICRAVLDFCQAAANIGNMAVMSDAGVGALMAYAGVQGAIHNVRINLPHTKDEAFIAEMNAKLGSLLSESKALCDAIQTQVESSF
;
A
#
# COMPACT_ATOMS: atom_id res chain seq x y z
N MET A 1 3.87 -18.70 -0.20
CA MET A 1 4.29 -17.31 -0.49
C MET A 1 5.42 -16.95 0.45
N LYS A 2 6.46 -16.27 -0.05
CA LYS A 2 7.52 -15.71 0.81
C LYS A 2 6.92 -14.64 1.74
N LYS A 3 7.42 -14.56 2.98
CA LYS A 3 7.04 -13.51 3.92
C LYS A 3 7.90 -12.28 3.64
N ILE A 4 7.27 -11.16 3.30
CA ILE A 4 7.93 -9.86 3.11
C ILE A 4 7.46 -8.91 4.20
N ILE A 5 8.43 -8.27 4.82
CA ILE A 5 8.25 -7.32 5.92
C ILE A 5 8.96 -6.03 5.53
N GLU A 6 8.29 -4.93 5.76
CA GLU A 6 8.85 -3.59 5.66
C GLU A 6 9.34 -3.15 7.05
N CYS A 7 10.50 -2.51 7.08
CA CYS A 7 11.03 -1.84 8.26
C CYS A 7 11.31 -0.38 7.93
N VAL A 8 10.86 0.52 8.80
CA VAL A 8 10.91 1.97 8.57
C VAL A 8 11.61 2.71 9.71
N PRO A 9 12.90 2.45 10.00
CA PRO A 9 13.59 3.13 11.08
C PRO A 9 13.69 4.63 10.82
N ASN A 10 13.63 5.41 11.91
CA ASN A 10 13.67 6.85 11.90
C ASN A 10 14.88 7.31 12.70
N PHE A 11 15.85 7.89 12.01
CA PHE A 11 17.11 8.33 12.59
C PHE A 11 17.07 9.83 12.85
N SER A 12 17.57 10.25 14.02
CA SER A 12 17.69 11.65 14.40
C SER A 12 18.93 12.28 13.77
N GLU A 13 18.93 12.34 12.45
CA GLU A 13 19.92 13.00 11.59
C GLU A 13 19.23 13.30 10.25
N GLY A 14 19.30 14.53 9.76
CA GLY A 14 18.72 14.95 8.48
C GLY A 14 19.59 15.92 7.70
N ARG A 15 20.81 16.20 8.16
CA ARG A 15 21.70 17.24 7.64
C ARG A 15 23.03 16.67 7.15
N ASN A 16 23.60 15.74 7.91
CA ASN A 16 24.86 15.09 7.56
C ASN A 16 24.62 13.85 6.69
N LEU A 17 24.66 14.07 5.37
CA LEU A 17 24.47 13.00 4.38
C LEU A 17 25.48 11.86 4.49
N ALA A 18 26.70 12.11 4.98
CA ALA A 18 27.69 11.05 5.17
C ALA A 18 27.28 10.10 6.29
N VAL A 19 26.74 10.62 7.40
CA VAL A 19 26.21 9.80 8.50
C VAL A 19 25.01 8.98 8.03
N ILE A 20 24.11 9.60 7.26
CA ILE A 20 22.95 8.90 6.68
C ILE A 20 23.42 7.77 5.76
N GLN A 21 24.38 8.04 4.87
CA GLN A 21 24.92 7.06 3.95
C GLN A 21 25.57 5.88 4.68
N GLU A 22 26.36 6.12 5.73
CA GLU A 22 26.97 5.03 6.50
C GLU A 22 25.92 4.11 7.18
N ILE A 23 24.79 4.69 7.61
CA ILE A 23 23.67 3.91 8.16
C ILE A 23 22.98 3.10 7.06
N THR A 24 22.73 3.68 5.89
CA THR A 24 22.07 3.00 4.77
C THR A 24 22.94 1.93 4.13
N ASP A 25 24.25 2.18 3.98
CA ASP A 25 25.23 1.18 3.52
C ASP A 25 25.26 -0.03 4.44
N THR A 26 25.11 0.20 5.75
CA THR A 26 25.02 -0.88 6.75
C THR A 26 23.76 -1.73 6.53
N ILE A 27 22.63 -1.11 6.18
CA ILE A 27 21.37 -1.81 5.87
C ILE A 27 21.53 -2.64 4.59
N GLU A 28 22.04 -2.03 3.52
CA GLU A 28 22.23 -2.69 2.21
C GLU A 28 23.26 -3.81 2.23
N SER A 29 24.21 -3.76 3.17
CA SER A 29 25.19 -4.85 3.36
C SER A 29 24.59 -6.18 3.80
N VAL A 30 23.32 -6.19 4.26
CA VAL A 30 22.63 -7.40 4.69
C VAL A 30 21.98 -8.09 3.50
N GLN A 31 22.45 -9.30 3.17
CA GLN A 31 21.91 -10.09 2.08
C GLN A 31 20.40 -10.35 2.25
N GLY A 32 19.63 -10.08 1.19
CA GLY A 32 18.18 -10.26 1.19
C GLY A 32 17.39 -9.02 1.63
N ILE A 33 18.08 -7.89 1.83
CA ILE A 33 17.46 -6.57 1.99
C ILE A 33 17.42 -5.83 0.66
N GLN A 34 16.32 -5.13 0.44
CA GLN A 34 16.19 -4.11 -0.58
C GLN A 34 15.87 -2.78 0.09
N LEU A 35 16.80 -1.82 -0.01
CA LEU A 35 16.57 -0.44 0.39
C LEU A 35 15.65 0.22 -0.64
N LEU A 36 14.52 0.76 -0.18
CA LEU A 36 13.50 1.33 -1.07
C LEU A 36 13.57 2.84 -1.13
N ASP A 37 13.74 3.49 0.03
CA ASP A 37 13.70 4.94 0.12
C ASP A 37 14.52 5.46 1.31
N VAL A 38 15.11 6.63 1.12
CA VAL A 38 15.86 7.37 2.14
C VAL A 38 15.42 8.82 2.04
N ASP A 39 14.68 9.28 3.06
CA ASP A 39 13.99 10.57 3.05
C ASP A 39 14.52 11.46 4.19
N PRO A 40 15.61 12.22 3.95
CA PRO A 40 16.18 13.13 4.93
C PRO A 40 15.45 14.48 4.92
N GLY A 41 15.00 14.92 6.10
CA GLY A 41 14.48 16.27 6.29
C GLY A 41 15.47 17.16 7.04
N GLU A 42 15.99 18.19 6.38
CA GLU A 42 16.99 19.11 6.94
C GLU A 42 16.44 19.90 8.14
N SER A 43 15.26 20.50 7.96
CA SER A 43 14.51 21.24 8.99
C SER A 43 14.07 20.35 10.16
N THR A 44 13.56 19.15 9.84
CA THR A 44 13.15 18.17 10.88
C THR A 44 14.33 17.51 11.58
N ASN A 45 15.52 17.60 10.99
CA ASN A 45 16.75 16.91 11.38
C ASN A 45 16.52 15.42 11.66
N ARG A 46 15.81 14.77 10.74
CA ARG A 46 15.39 13.36 10.83
C ARG A 46 15.40 12.74 9.44
N THR A 47 15.84 11.49 9.37
CA THR A 47 15.78 10.69 8.15
C THR A 47 14.89 9.48 8.38
N VAL A 48 13.91 9.32 7.50
CA VAL A 48 13.09 8.11 7.41
C VAL A 48 13.72 7.20 6.38
N VAL A 49 14.11 6.00 6.81
CA VAL A 49 14.67 4.99 5.92
C VAL A 49 13.67 3.87 5.77
N THR A 50 13.43 3.40 4.55
CA THR A 50 12.49 2.31 4.26
C THR A 50 13.22 1.18 3.55
N PHE A 51 13.13 -0.03 4.09
CA PHE A 51 13.63 -1.22 3.42
C PHE A 51 12.71 -2.42 3.63
N ILE A 52 12.77 -3.39 2.70
CA ILE A 52 12.00 -4.63 2.75
C ILE A 52 12.92 -5.85 2.69
N GLY A 53 12.41 -6.97 3.19
CA GLY A 53 13.05 -8.27 3.06
C GLY A 53 12.27 -9.38 3.75
N GLU A 54 12.87 -10.57 3.77
CA GLU A 54 12.37 -11.68 4.58
C GLU A 54 12.62 -11.42 6.09
N PRO A 55 11.90 -12.10 7.00
CA PRO A 55 11.96 -11.84 8.44
C PRO A 55 13.37 -11.79 9.05
N GLU A 56 14.25 -12.75 8.71
CA GLU A 56 15.60 -12.83 9.29
C GLU A 56 16.53 -11.70 8.80
N PRO A 57 16.68 -11.45 7.48
CA PRO A 57 17.41 -10.28 6.98
C PRO A 57 16.93 -8.96 7.60
N VAL A 58 15.61 -8.76 7.69
CA VAL A 58 15.02 -7.52 8.22
C VAL A 58 15.38 -7.30 9.68
N LYS A 59 15.35 -8.36 10.52
CA LYS A 59 15.82 -8.30 11.90
C LYS A 59 17.27 -7.85 12.01
N GLU A 60 18.13 -8.47 11.21
CA GLU A 60 19.57 -8.21 11.27
C GLU A 60 19.90 -6.79 10.79
N ALA A 61 19.30 -6.35 9.69
CA ALA A 61 19.49 -5.00 9.16
C ALA A 61 19.00 -3.92 10.13
N ALA A 62 17.82 -4.09 10.72
CA ALA A 62 17.29 -3.15 11.72
C ALA A 62 18.23 -3.03 12.94
N PHE A 63 18.70 -4.15 13.48
CA PHE A 63 19.64 -4.14 14.60
C PHE A 63 20.97 -3.45 14.25
N ARG A 64 21.57 -3.80 13.10
CA ARG A 64 22.83 -3.19 12.66
C ARG A 64 22.69 -1.70 12.40
N ALA A 65 21.57 -1.26 11.85
CA ALA A 65 21.30 0.15 11.61
C ALA A 65 21.16 0.94 12.92
N VAL A 66 20.43 0.42 13.91
CA VAL A 66 20.34 1.03 15.25
C VAL A 66 21.70 1.11 15.92
N LYS A 67 22.50 0.03 15.84
CA LYS A 67 23.87 0.01 16.35
C LYS A 67 24.71 1.10 15.69
N LYS A 68 24.73 1.16 14.36
CA LYS A 68 25.48 2.15 13.58
C LYS A 68 25.05 3.58 13.92
N ALA A 69 23.74 3.84 14.00
CA ALA A 69 23.20 5.12 14.40
C ALA A 69 23.65 5.53 15.82
N SER A 70 23.69 4.60 16.78
CA SER A 70 24.20 4.87 18.14
C SER A 70 25.71 5.16 18.20
N GLU A 71 26.47 4.71 17.19
CA GLU A 71 27.90 5.00 17.05
C GLU A 71 28.12 6.40 16.48
N LEU A 72 27.32 6.80 15.49
CA LEU A 72 27.51 8.02 14.70
C LEU A 72 26.76 9.24 15.23
N ILE A 73 25.56 9.06 15.79
CA ILE A 73 24.69 10.16 16.24
C ILE A 73 24.89 10.42 17.73
N ASP A 74 25.10 11.69 18.08
CA ASP A 74 25.23 12.17 19.46
C ASP A 74 24.01 13.03 19.83
N MET A 75 23.04 12.43 20.52
CA MET A 75 21.79 13.11 20.92
C MET A 75 22.02 14.31 21.82
N THR A 76 23.16 14.44 22.49
CA THR A 76 23.48 15.63 23.30
C THR A 76 23.64 16.90 22.47
N LYS A 77 23.85 16.75 21.16
CA LYS A 77 24.03 17.85 20.19
C LYS A 77 22.87 17.93 19.20
N HIS A 78 21.90 17.02 19.27
CA HIS A 78 20.81 16.96 18.32
C HIS A 78 19.66 17.89 18.70
N SER A 79 19.21 18.66 17.71
CA SER A 79 17.97 19.44 17.75
C SER A 79 17.32 19.40 16.37
N GLY A 80 15.98 19.34 16.32
CA GLY A 80 15.18 19.40 15.10
C GLY A 80 13.74 19.76 15.43
N GLU A 81 12.95 20.16 14.43
CA GLU A 81 11.56 20.55 14.64
C GLU A 81 10.63 19.36 14.96
N HIS A 82 11.05 18.15 14.60
CA HIS A 82 10.26 16.95 14.85
C HIS A 82 10.60 16.34 16.21
N ALA A 83 9.56 15.98 16.98
CA ALA A 83 9.72 15.35 18.27
C ALA A 83 10.55 14.06 18.17
N ARG A 84 11.55 13.93 19.04
CA ARG A 84 12.50 12.80 19.05
C ARG A 84 12.97 12.48 20.46
N PHE A 85 13.32 11.23 20.73
CA PHE A 85 13.94 10.86 22.01
C PHE A 85 15.15 9.93 21.92
N GLY A 86 15.64 9.64 20.71
CA GLY A 86 16.85 8.85 20.54
C GLY A 86 17.48 8.94 19.15
N ALA A 87 18.71 8.45 19.04
CA ALA A 87 19.48 8.41 17.80
C ALA A 87 18.73 7.62 16.72
N THR A 88 18.14 6.49 17.12
CA THR A 88 16.99 5.90 16.44
C THR A 88 15.76 6.15 17.30
N ASP A 89 14.87 7.01 16.80
CA ASP A 89 13.66 7.39 17.52
C ASP A 89 12.62 6.27 17.48
N VAL A 90 12.29 5.79 16.29
CA VAL A 90 11.33 4.69 16.13
C VAL A 90 11.79 3.72 15.04
N CYS A 91 11.56 2.43 15.23
CA CYS A 91 11.84 1.38 14.25
C CYS A 91 10.67 0.37 14.23
N PRO A 92 9.65 0.61 13.38
CA PRO A 92 8.51 -0.28 13.22
C PRO A 92 8.74 -1.36 12.17
N PHE A 93 7.98 -2.45 12.31
CA PHE A 93 7.85 -3.54 11.35
C PHE A 93 6.41 -3.64 10.84
N ILE A 94 6.25 -3.76 9.52
CA ILE A 94 4.95 -3.73 8.83
C ILE A 94 4.81 -4.99 7.97
N PRO A 95 3.69 -5.72 8.04
CA PRO A 95 3.46 -6.86 7.17
C PRO A 95 3.13 -6.38 5.74
N VAL A 96 3.89 -6.87 4.73
CA VAL A 96 3.68 -6.51 3.32
C VAL A 96 3.01 -7.65 2.56
N ALA A 97 3.66 -8.81 2.47
CA ALA A 97 3.16 -9.95 1.71
C ALA A 97 3.44 -11.26 2.46
N GLY A 98 2.43 -12.12 2.62
CA GLY A 98 2.57 -13.41 3.30
C GLY A 98 2.90 -13.36 4.80
N ALA A 99 3.32 -12.21 5.34
CA ALA A 99 3.55 -11.94 6.74
C ALA A 99 2.27 -11.46 7.44
N THR A 100 2.15 -11.77 8.72
CA THR A 100 1.04 -11.33 9.57
C THR A 100 1.51 -10.27 10.58
N MET A 101 0.57 -9.54 11.17
CA MET A 101 0.88 -8.64 12.29
C MET A 101 1.56 -9.39 13.45
N LYS A 102 1.19 -10.66 13.69
CA LYS A 102 1.83 -11.50 14.72
C LYS A 102 3.31 -11.75 14.43
N ASP A 103 3.67 -12.01 13.18
CA ASP A 103 5.07 -12.16 12.77
C ASP A 103 5.85 -10.86 13.05
N CYS A 104 5.27 -9.71 12.71
CA CYS A 104 5.91 -8.40 12.93
C CYS A 104 6.07 -8.07 14.43
N VAL A 105 5.09 -8.42 15.28
CA VAL A 105 5.19 -8.27 16.73
C VAL A 105 6.30 -9.14 17.32
N ALA A 106 6.46 -10.37 16.83
CA ALA A 106 7.54 -11.26 17.27
C ALA A 106 8.91 -10.65 16.94
N ILE A 107 9.08 -10.17 15.70
CA ILE A 107 10.28 -9.47 15.24
C ILE A 107 10.57 -8.22 16.08
N ALA A 108 9.57 -7.39 16.32
CA ALA A 108 9.69 -6.19 17.15
C ALA A 108 10.22 -6.51 18.56
N ARG A 109 9.76 -7.61 19.16
CA ARG A 109 10.23 -8.06 20.47
C ARG A 109 11.66 -8.59 20.43
N GLU A 110 11.99 -9.42 19.44
CA GLU A 110 13.35 -9.98 19.29
C GLU A 110 14.39 -8.88 19.04
N VAL A 111 14.12 -7.96 18.12
CA VAL A 111 15.01 -6.83 17.81
C VAL A 111 15.10 -5.88 19.01
N GLY A 112 13.98 -5.55 19.64
CA GLY A 112 13.96 -4.70 20.83
C GLY A 112 14.75 -5.28 22.00
N GLN A 113 14.62 -6.59 22.24
CA GLN A 113 15.41 -7.29 23.25
C GLN A 113 16.89 -7.22 22.93
N ARG A 114 17.27 -7.54 21.69
CA ARG A 114 18.66 -7.54 21.25
C ARG A 114 19.32 -6.16 21.34
N ILE A 115 18.60 -5.09 20.98
CA ILE A 115 19.04 -3.70 21.18
C ILE A 115 19.25 -3.41 22.67
N GLY A 116 18.30 -3.80 23.52
CA GLY A 116 18.40 -3.58 24.96
C GLY A 116 19.58 -4.32 25.60
N ASP A 117 19.77 -5.57 25.23
CA ASP A 117 20.77 -6.47 25.82
C ASP A 117 22.19 -6.18 25.28
N GLU A 118 22.35 -5.98 23.97
CA GLU A 118 23.68 -5.81 23.35
C GLU A 118 24.16 -4.36 23.32
N LEU A 119 23.25 -3.37 23.22
CA LEU A 119 23.61 -1.95 23.08
C LEU A 119 23.36 -1.13 24.36
N ALA A 120 22.72 -1.73 25.36
CA ALA A 120 22.34 -1.06 26.61
C ALA A 120 21.50 0.22 26.39
N ILE A 121 20.64 0.21 25.36
CA ILE A 121 19.71 1.28 25.03
C ILE A 121 18.34 0.96 25.66
N PRO A 122 17.68 1.88 26.38
CA PRO A 122 16.30 1.67 26.84
C PRO A 122 15.35 1.54 25.65
N VAL A 123 14.58 0.46 25.60
CA VAL A 123 13.63 0.18 24.51
C VAL A 123 12.19 0.16 25.03
N TYR A 124 11.29 0.83 24.31
CA TYR A 124 9.84 0.79 24.55
C TYR A 124 9.12 0.15 23.37
N LEU A 125 8.30 -0.86 23.65
CA LEU A 125 7.42 -1.44 22.66
C LEU A 125 6.16 -0.60 22.48
N TYR A 126 5.76 -0.35 21.24
CA TYR A 126 4.60 0.51 20.92
C TYR A 126 3.65 -0.09 19.86
N GLU A 127 2.49 0.53 19.65
CA GLU A 127 1.40 0.07 18.77
C GLU A 127 1.03 -1.41 19.07
N ASN A 128 0.98 -2.29 18.05
CA ASN A 128 0.58 -3.69 18.24
C ASN A 128 1.60 -4.51 19.05
N ALA A 129 2.82 -4.00 19.21
CA ALA A 129 3.83 -4.65 20.05
C ALA A 129 3.79 -4.18 21.51
N ALA A 130 3.01 -3.14 21.83
CA ALA A 130 2.97 -2.53 23.16
C ALA A 130 2.70 -3.56 24.26
N SER A 131 3.49 -3.50 25.32
CA SER A 131 3.34 -4.38 26.49
C SER A 131 2.19 -3.98 27.40
N VAL A 132 1.81 -2.69 27.37
CA VAL A 132 0.71 -2.11 28.14
C VAL A 132 -0.09 -1.14 27.26
N PRO A 133 -1.40 -0.96 27.51
CA PRO A 133 -2.27 -0.14 26.67
C PRO A 133 -1.78 1.30 26.47
N GLU A 134 -1.16 1.89 27.50
CA GLU A 134 -0.65 3.26 27.45
C GLU A 134 0.48 3.46 26.44
N ARG A 135 1.20 2.39 26.07
CA ARG A 135 2.32 2.44 25.12
C ARG A 135 1.88 2.27 23.67
N GLN A 136 0.62 1.96 23.40
CA GLN A 136 0.11 1.88 22.02
C GLN A 136 0.35 3.19 21.27
N ASN A 137 0.10 4.33 21.93
CA ASN A 137 0.30 5.65 21.33
C ASN A 137 1.77 6.12 21.42
N LEU A 138 2.45 6.16 20.27
CA LEU A 138 3.83 6.63 20.15
C LEU A 138 4.06 8.04 20.73
N ALA A 139 3.10 8.97 20.60
CA ALA A 139 3.25 10.31 21.16
C ALA A 139 3.27 10.30 22.70
N LYS A 140 2.56 9.35 23.32
CA LYS A 140 2.61 9.14 24.77
C LYS A 140 3.96 8.53 25.18
N VAL A 141 4.45 7.55 24.42
CA VAL A 141 5.78 6.95 24.61
C VAL A 141 6.90 7.99 24.48
N ARG A 142 6.82 8.90 23.51
CA ARG A 142 7.79 9.99 23.28
C ARG A 142 7.53 11.28 24.07
N SER A 143 6.54 11.30 24.97
CA SER A 143 6.22 12.50 25.74
C SER A 143 7.44 13.01 26.53
N GLY A 144 7.72 14.31 26.44
CA GLY A 144 8.92 14.92 27.03
C GLY A 144 10.20 14.75 26.19
N GLU A 145 10.15 14.06 25.05
CA GLU A 145 11.27 13.94 24.11
C GLU A 145 12.55 13.38 24.74
N TYR A 146 13.72 13.71 24.18
CA TYR A 146 15.03 13.32 24.69
C TYR A 146 15.28 13.93 26.09
N GLU A 147 14.93 15.20 26.27
CA GLU A 147 15.18 15.97 27.49
C GLU A 147 14.44 15.41 28.71
N GLY A 148 13.26 14.83 28.51
CA GLY A 148 12.44 14.21 29.56
C GLY A 148 12.78 12.75 29.89
N LEU A 149 13.73 12.14 29.18
CA LEU A 149 14.13 10.75 29.43
C LEU A 149 14.67 10.48 30.84
N PRO A 150 15.50 11.35 31.46
CA PRO A 150 15.99 11.11 32.82
C PRO A 150 14.85 10.93 33.82
N ASP A 151 13.84 11.80 33.77
CA ASP A 151 12.68 11.75 34.66
C ASP A 151 11.78 10.55 34.33
N LYS A 152 11.60 10.25 33.04
CA LYS A 152 10.83 9.09 32.60
C LYS A 152 11.45 7.78 33.08
N LEU A 153 12.75 7.60 32.94
CA LEU A 153 13.46 6.37 33.33
C LEU A 153 13.55 6.21 34.86
N ALA A 154 13.49 7.31 35.61
CA ALA A 154 13.40 7.28 37.07
C ALA A 154 12.01 6.83 37.57
N ASN A 155 10.96 6.96 36.74
CA ASN A 155 9.61 6.57 37.10
C ASN A 155 9.38 5.06 36.88
N PRO A 156 9.07 4.26 37.91
CA PRO A 156 8.83 2.82 37.77
C PRO A 156 7.71 2.45 36.80
N HIS A 157 6.70 3.32 36.65
CA HIS A 157 5.60 3.13 35.68
C HIS A 157 6.11 3.15 34.22
N TRP A 158 7.20 3.86 33.97
CA TRP A 158 7.83 4.00 32.66
C TRP A 158 9.11 3.17 32.53
N LYS A 159 9.25 2.08 33.30
CA LYS A 159 10.34 1.11 33.12
C LYS A 159 10.36 0.59 31.66
N PRO A 160 11.49 0.63 30.94
CA PRO A 160 11.57 0.16 29.56
C PRO A 160 11.22 -1.33 29.47
N ASP A 161 10.74 -1.77 28.31
CA ASP A 161 10.42 -3.17 28.02
C ASP A 161 11.70 -4.01 27.96
N PHE A 162 12.74 -3.46 27.33
CA PHE A 162 14.07 -4.07 27.23
C PHE A 162 15.17 -3.06 27.49
N GLY A 163 16.36 -3.57 27.84
CA GLY A 163 17.50 -2.75 28.19
C GLY A 163 17.40 -2.13 29.60
N PRO A 164 18.46 -1.42 30.03
CA PRO A 164 18.52 -0.87 31.38
C PRO A 164 17.59 0.34 31.53
N ALA A 165 16.98 0.51 32.71
CA ALA A 165 16.32 1.75 33.12
C ALA A 165 17.35 2.83 33.49
N LYS A 166 18.31 3.09 32.59
CA LYS A 166 19.42 4.02 32.78
C LYS A 166 19.49 4.95 31.58
N PHE A 167 19.61 6.24 31.84
CA PHE A 167 19.70 7.23 30.78
C PHE A 167 20.99 7.07 29.97
N ASN A 168 20.84 6.74 28.69
CA ASN A 168 21.93 6.71 27.73
C ASN A 168 22.01 8.08 27.04
N LYS A 169 22.94 8.94 27.47
CA LYS A 169 23.08 10.31 26.97
C LYS A 169 23.42 10.36 25.47
N LYS A 170 24.14 9.37 24.95
CA LYS A 170 24.59 9.41 23.56
C LYS A 170 23.46 9.04 22.61
N SER A 171 22.73 7.96 22.91
CA SER A 171 21.72 7.39 22.00
C SER A 171 20.28 7.70 22.40
N GLY A 172 20.00 8.15 23.62
CA GLY A 172 18.64 8.30 24.14
C GLY A 172 17.95 6.94 24.33
N ALA A 173 16.67 6.86 23.93
CA ALA A 173 15.83 5.66 23.95
C ALA A 173 15.26 5.36 22.57
N THR A 174 14.85 4.11 22.32
CA THR A 174 14.29 3.69 21.03
C THR A 174 12.90 3.08 21.20
N ALA A 175 11.94 3.51 20.38
CA ALA A 175 10.64 2.86 20.26
C ALA A 175 10.68 1.77 19.18
N ILE A 176 10.32 0.52 19.52
CA ILE A 176 10.22 -0.58 18.57
C ILE A 176 8.77 -1.04 18.50
N GLY A 177 8.23 -1.30 17.31
CA GLY A 177 6.82 -1.65 17.21
C GLY A 177 6.44 -2.43 15.98
N ALA A 178 5.17 -2.83 15.93
CA ALA A 178 4.55 -3.41 14.76
C ALA A 178 3.24 -2.68 14.49
N ARG A 179 3.02 -2.30 13.23
CA ARG A 179 1.85 -1.53 12.83
C ARG A 179 1.42 -1.84 11.43
N GLU A 180 0.17 -1.50 11.12
CA GLU A 180 -0.30 -1.47 9.74
C GLU A 180 0.49 -0.44 8.92
N PHE A 181 0.42 -0.58 7.60
CA PHE A 181 1.01 0.39 6.68
C PHE A 181 0.40 1.76 6.94
N LEU A 182 1.27 2.77 7.04
CA LEU A 182 0.89 4.16 7.33
C LEU A 182 1.41 5.01 6.19
N ILE A 183 0.55 5.83 5.62
CA ILE A 183 0.95 6.80 4.60
C ILE A 183 1.16 8.14 5.28
N ALA A 184 2.40 8.64 5.27
CA ALA A 184 2.73 10.00 5.67
C ALA A 184 2.49 10.91 4.46
N TYR A 185 1.51 11.81 4.59
CA TYR A 185 0.97 12.60 3.50
C TYR A 185 0.87 14.06 3.93
N ASN A 186 1.60 14.93 3.25
CA ASN A 186 1.61 16.36 3.50
C ASN A 186 0.84 17.09 2.39
N ILE A 187 0.07 18.12 2.74
CA ILE A 187 -0.66 18.96 1.78
C ILE A 187 -0.14 20.38 1.86
N ASN A 188 0.31 20.93 0.74
CA ASN A 188 1.02 22.20 0.66
C ASN A 188 0.03 23.36 0.51
N LEU A 189 0.26 24.45 1.25
CA LEU A 189 -0.56 25.65 1.21
C LEU A 189 0.25 26.84 0.68
N ASN A 190 -0.40 27.74 -0.04
CA ASN A 190 0.21 28.97 -0.56
C ASN A 190 0.50 30.06 0.50
N THR A 191 0.83 29.67 1.73
CA THR A 191 1.11 30.56 2.86
C THR A 191 2.18 29.96 3.77
N THR A 192 2.94 30.78 4.48
CA THR A 192 3.84 30.36 5.56
C THR A 192 3.18 30.43 6.94
N ASP A 193 1.93 30.86 7.03
CA ASP A 193 1.24 30.98 8.30
C ASP A 193 0.67 29.63 8.75
N ARG A 194 1.41 29.01 9.67
CA ARG A 194 1.10 27.74 10.34
C ARG A 194 -0.33 27.66 10.92
N ARG A 195 -0.96 28.80 11.25
CA ARG A 195 -2.31 28.81 11.83
C ARG A 195 -3.32 28.22 10.86
N TYR A 196 -3.21 28.54 9.58
CA TYR A 196 -4.12 28.00 8.57
C TYR A 196 -3.99 26.50 8.38
N ALA A 197 -2.74 26.00 8.33
CA ALA A 197 -2.48 24.57 8.27
C ALA A 197 -3.07 23.84 9.50
N ASN A 198 -2.91 24.38 10.70
CA ASN A 198 -3.51 23.79 11.90
C ASN A 198 -5.04 23.82 11.90
N GLU A 199 -5.63 24.94 11.45
CA GLU A 199 -7.09 25.05 11.34
C GLU A 199 -7.67 23.95 10.45
N ILE A 200 -7.07 23.71 9.29
CA ILE A 200 -7.53 22.67 8.37
C ILE A 200 -7.21 21.27 8.94
N ALA A 201 -5.99 21.05 9.46
CA ALA A 201 -5.59 19.78 10.06
C ALA A 201 -6.55 19.33 11.18
N TYR A 202 -7.02 20.28 12.00
CA TYR A 202 -7.86 19.99 13.15
C TYR A 202 -9.31 19.70 12.78
N GLU A 203 -9.79 20.20 11.64
CA GLU A 203 -11.09 19.77 11.08
C GLU A 203 -10.99 18.38 10.46
N ILE A 204 -9.85 18.01 9.86
CA ILE A 204 -9.71 16.73 9.14
C ILE A 204 -9.39 15.56 10.07
N ARG A 205 -8.45 15.73 11.01
CA ARG A 205 -7.93 14.63 11.84
C ARG A 205 -8.98 14.06 12.80
N GLU A 206 -8.85 12.77 13.11
CA GLU A 206 -9.78 12.03 13.99
C GLU A 206 -9.97 12.63 15.38
N ARG A 207 -8.88 13.14 15.97
CA ARG A 207 -8.94 13.81 17.28
C ARG A 207 -9.89 15.03 17.27
N GLY A 208 -10.07 15.63 16.10
CA GLY A 208 -10.82 16.86 15.91
C GLY A 208 -10.16 18.04 16.60
N ARG A 209 -11.02 18.90 17.16
CA ARG A 209 -10.64 20.20 17.73
C ARG A 209 -11.50 20.56 18.93
N TRP A 210 -11.09 21.56 19.69
CA TRP A 210 -11.98 22.12 20.71
C TRP A 210 -13.15 22.84 20.06
N LYS A 211 -14.35 22.60 20.57
CA LYS A 211 -15.55 23.32 20.18
C LYS A 211 -15.39 24.79 20.54
N ARG A 212 -15.74 25.66 19.59
CA ARG A 212 -15.82 27.10 19.76
C ARG A 212 -17.17 27.63 19.29
N ILE A 213 -17.58 28.74 19.88
CA ILE A 213 -18.82 29.47 19.55
C ILE A 213 -18.53 30.95 19.33
N GLY A 214 -19.52 31.71 18.84
CA GLY A 214 -19.37 33.14 18.55
C GLY A 214 -18.70 33.38 17.20
N ASN A 215 -17.58 34.13 17.18
CA ASN A 215 -16.91 34.54 15.96
C ASN A 215 -16.04 33.41 15.35
N ILE A 216 -16.69 32.38 14.80
CA ILE A 216 -16.02 31.17 14.29
C ILE A 216 -15.84 31.15 12.76
N ALA A 217 -16.33 32.16 12.04
CA ALA A 217 -16.26 32.21 10.58
C ALA A 217 -15.58 33.51 10.10
N PRO A 218 -14.65 33.44 9.11
CA PRO A 218 -14.13 32.23 8.45
C PRO A 218 -13.06 31.50 9.29
N PHE A 219 -12.66 32.06 10.44
CA PHE A 219 -11.57 31.56 11.27
C PHE A 219 -12.04 31.05 12.62
N TYR A 220 -12.16 29.72 12.73
CA TYR A 220 -12.75 29.07 13.89
C TYR A 220 -11.97 29.34 15.19
N TYR A 221 -10.65 29.49 15.13
CA TYR A 221 -9.83 29.83 16.29
C TYR A 221 -10.18 31.16 16.97
N LYS A 222 -10.91 32.07 16.31
CA LYS A 222 -11.32 33.36 16.87
C LYS A 222 -12.53 33.27 17.82
N GLY A 223 -13.27 32.16 17.79
CA GLY A 223 -14.41 31.95 18.69
C GLY A 223 -13.97 31.55 20.10
N ASP A 224 -14.89 31.62 21.05
CA ASP A 224 -14.64 31.28 22.45
C ASP A 224 -14.71 29.76 22.66
N VAL A 225 -13.77 29.21 23.41
CA VAL A 225 -13.72 27.77 23.71
C VAL A 225 -14.88 27.39 24.63
N VAL A 226 -15.59 26.34 24.26
CA VAL A 226 -16.64 25.75 25.10
C VAL A 226 -16.00 24.75 26.06
N TYR A 227 -16.30 24.89 27.34
CA TYR A 227 -15.85 23.99 28.41
C TYR A 227 -17.04 23.23 28.98
N PHE A 228 -16.78 22.04 29.53
CA PHE A 228 -17.77 21.35 30.34
C PHE A 228 -17.97 22.08 31.67
N GLU A 229 -19.22 22.33 32.02
CA GLU A 229 -19.62 22.94 33.30
C GLU A 229 -20.56 21.99 34.04
N GLU A 230 -20.63 22.13 35.37
CA GLU A 230 -21.55 21.34 36.17
C GLU A 230 -23.00 21.61 35.73
N GLY A 231 -23.74 20.55 35.40
CA GLY A 231 -25.10 20.64 34.88
C GLY A 231 -25.21 21.10 33.41
N LYS A 232 -24.09 21.31 32.69
CA LYS A 232 -24.09 21.66 31.27
C LYS A 232 -23.03 20.87 30.50
N TYR A 233 -23.49 19.79 29.87
CA TYR A 233 -22.68 18.93 29.02
C TYR A 233 -23.01 19.20 27.56
N ALA A 234 -22.26 20.13 26.95
CA ALA A 234 -22.45 20.50 25.56
C ALA A 234 -21.94 19.42 24.60
N ASP A 235 -22.70 19.17 23.54
CA ASP A 235 -22.28 18.35 22.42
C ASP A 235 -21.19 19.05 21.61
N GLY A 236 -20.23 18.28 21.09
CA GLY A 236 -19.13 18.78 20.28
C GLY A 236 -19.55 19.29 18.90
N ASN A 237 -20.58 18.66 18.34
CA ASN A 237 -20.90 18.73 16.92
C ASN A 237 -22.20 19.49 16.62
N SER A 238 -22.89 19.98 17.65
CA SER A 238 -24.14 20.73 17.53
C SER A 238 -24.38 21.61 18.76
N ASP A 239 -25.44 22.42 18.75
CA ASP A 239 -25.79 23.33 19.85
C ASP A 239 -26.52 22.64 21.02
N PHE A 240 -26.65 21.31 20.98
CA PHE A 240 -27.28 20.55 22.06
C PHE A 240 -26.45 20.62 23.35
N VAL A 241 -27.14 20.76 24.49
CA VAL A 241 -26.55 20.77 25.83
C VAL A 241 -27.41 19.88 26.74
N ALA A 242 -26.80 18.88 27.35
CA ALA A 242 -27.44 17.97 28.30
C ALA A 242 -27.20 18.39 29.75
N GLY A 243 -28.03 17.90 30.68
CA GLY A 243 -27.84 18.10 32.11
C GLY A 243 -26.77 17.19 32.70
N THR A 244 -26.59 15.99 32.11
CA THR A 244 -25.59 14.99 32.52
C THR A 244 -24.77 14.47 31.35
N PHE A 245 -23.61 13.87 31.64
CA PHE A 245 -22.77 13.26 30.59
C PHE A 245 -23.44 12.01 30.00
N GLU A 246 -24.21 11.26 30.80
CA GLU A 246 -25.00 10.11 30.36
C GLU A 246 -26.06 10.50 29.32
N GLU A 247 -26.79 11.59 29.57
CA GLU A 247 -27.75 12.14 28.61
C GLU A 247 -27.06 12.58 27.32
N LEU A 248 -25.91 13.25 27.43
CA LEU A 248 -25.12 13.65 26.27
C LEU A 248 -24.64 12.42 25.47
N ALA A 249 -24.15 11.38 26.16
CA ALA A 249 -23.69 10.15 25.52
C ALA A 249 -24.83 9.41 24.80
N LYS A 250 -26.03 9.41 25.38
CA LYS A 250 -27.23 8.85 24.73
C LYS A 250 -27.58 9.63 23.46
N PHE A 251 -27.65 10.96 23.55
CA PHE A 251 -27.89 11.83 22.39
C PHE A 251 -26.84 11.60 21.30
N TYR A 252 -25.57 11.55 21.68
CA TYR A 252 -24.47 11.36 20.75
C TYR A 252 -24.56 10.00 20.03
N LYS A 253 -24.89 8.93 20.74
CA LYS A 253 -25.11 7.61 20.16
C LYS A 253 -26.32 7.56 19.23
N GLU A 254 -27.44 8.16 19.62
CA GLU A 254 -28.65 8.22 18.79
C GLU A 254 -28.45 9.03 17.51
N LYS A 255 -27.71 10.14 17.59
CA LYS A 255 -27.51 11.07 16.47
C LYS A 255 -26.36 10.68 15.55
N TYR A 256 -25.24 10.19 16.11
CA TYR A 256 -24.01 9.94 15.36
C TYR A 256 -23.62 8.45 15.30
N GLY A 257 -24.34 7.56 15.99
CA GLY A 257 -24.08 6.12 15.98
C GLY A 257 -22.84 5.68 16.79
N ASN A 258 -22.12 6.62 17.40
CA ASN A 258 -20.84 6.38 18.07
C ASN A 258 -20.96 6.42 19.60
N ASP A 259 -20.00 5.81 20.31
CA ASP A 259 -19.95 5.83 21.77
C ASP A 259 -19.12 7.03 22.26
N LEU A 260 -19.76 7.94 23.00
CA LEU A 260 -19.11 9.14 23.51
C LEU A 260 -18.07 8.86 24.60
N TYR A 261 -18.26 7.82 25.42
CA TYR A 261 -17.29 7.44 26.45
C TYR A 261 -16.00 6.95 25.79
N GLU A 262 -16.12 6.04 24.82
CA GLU A 262 -14.97 5.55 24.06
C GLU A 262 -14.30 6.68 23.27
N ARG A 263 -15.09 7.61 22.72
CA ARG A 263 -14.59 8.80 22.03
C ARG A 263 -13.72 9.71 22.90
N TYR A 264 -14.09 9.95 24.16
CA TYR A 264 -13.26 10.76 25.06
C TYR A 264 -12.05 9.99 25.59
N LYS A 265 -12.21 8.69 25.87
CA LYS A 265 -11.07 7.80 26.22
C LYS A 265 -10.02 7.75 25.11
N SER A 266 -10.43 7.66 23.85
CA SER A 266 -9.50 7.54 22.72
C SER A 266 -8.61 8.78 22.53
N ILE A 267 -9.08 9.96 22.94
CA ILE A 267 -8.28 11.19 22.98
C ILE A 267 -7.56 11.44 24.31
N GLY A 268 -7.57 10.44 25.21
CA GLY A 268 -6.85 10.48 26.47
C GLY A 268 -7.51 11.31 27.56
N LEU A 269 -8.83 11.50 27.50
CA LEU A 269 -9.61 12.17 28.55
C LEU A 269 -10.46 11.14 29.31
N ASP A 270 -10.48 11.28 30.64
CA ASP A 270 -11.36 10.46 31.49
C ASP A 270 -12.80 11.00 31.40
N PRO A 271 -13.76 10.23 30.86
CA PRO A 271 -15.15 10.67 30.75
C PRO A 271 -15.80 11.01 32.10
N LYS A 272 -15.25 10.51 33.21
CA LYS A 272 -15.75 10.80 34.56
C LYS A 272 -15.22 12.13 35.12
N ASN A 273 -14.21 12.73 34.49
CA ASN A 273 -13.55 13.94 34.98
C ASN A 273 -13.35 14.96 33.86
N LEU A 274 -14.47 15.45 33.33
CA LEU A 274 -14.50 16.38 32.20
C LEU A 274 -14.77 17.83 32.60
N ILE A 275 -15.29 18.12 33.79
CA ILE A 275 -15.60 19.49 34.22
C ILE A 275 -14.35 20.38 34.15
N GLY A 276 -14.50 21.57 33.56
CA GLY A 276 -13.40 22.50 33.29
C GLY A 276 -12.49 22.11 32.12
N ARG A 277 -12.74 20.98 31.45
CA ARG A 277 -12.03 20.58 30.22
C ARG A 277 -12.75 21.14 28.99
N PRO A 278 -12.02 21.44 27.90
CA PRO A 278 -12.63 21.81 26.63
C PRO A 278 -13.51 20.68 26.07
N VAL A 279 -14.66 21.06 25.52
CA VAL A 279 -15.50 20.16 24.71
C VAL A 279 -14.82 19.96 23.36
N TYR A 280 -14.81 18.72 22.85
CA TYR A 280 -14.24 18.40 21.54
C TYR A 280 -15.33 18.29 20.47
N LYS A 281 -15.13 19.01 19.35
CA LYS A 281 -15.79 18.79 18.06
C LYS A 281 -15.02 17.71 17.30
N ASP A 282 -15.74 16.80 16.67
CA ASP A 282 -15.14 15.70 15.90
C ASP A 282 -14.52 16.17 14.60
N GLY A 283 -13.48 15.44 14.17
CA GLY A 283 -12.92 15.61 12.84
C GLY A 283 -13.76 14.93 11.77
N LEU A 284 -13.48 15.26 10.51
CA LEU A 284 -14.17 14.71 9.35
C LEU A 284 -13.82 13.24 9.08
N PHE A 285 -12.62 12.79 9.46
CA PHE A 285 -12.13 11.45 9.16
C PHE A 285 -11.66 10.71 10.41
N THR A 286 -11.69 9.38 10.37
CA THR A 286 -11.08 8.50 11.38
C THR A 286 -9.79 7.90 10.83
N HIS A 287 -8.92 7.34 11.68
CA HIS A 287 -7.64 6.77 11.24
C HIS A 287 -6.72 7.79 10.56
N VAL A 288 -6.84 9.05 10.98
CA VAL A 288 -6.06 10.16 10.47
C VAL A 288 -5.56 11.00 11.64
N LYS A 289 -4.24 11.12 11.75
CA LYS A 289 -3.59 12.07 12.66
C LYS A 289 -3.06 13.22 11.82
N GLY A 290 -3.10 14.45 12.35
CA GLY A 290 -2.62 15.60 11.60
C GLY A 290 -2.31 16.83 12.43
N ILE A 291 -1.42 17.65 11.89
CA ILE A 291 -0.97 18.93 12.45
C ILE A 291 -0.54 19.87 11.32
N GLY A 292 -0.58 21.18 11.56
CA GLY A 292 0.01 22.16 10.67
C GLY A 292 1.42 22.56 11.09
N TRP A 293 2.34 22.61 10.14
CA TRP A 293 3.72 23.08 10.32
C TRP A 293 4.18 23.97 9.16
N VAL A 294 5.38 24.54 9.26
CA VAL A 294 6.01 25.34 8.21
C VAL A 294 7.27 24.60 7.81
N VAL A 295 7.49 24.41 6.50
CA VAL A 295 8.74 23.86 5.99
C VAL A 295 9.52 25.02 5.40
N GLU A 296 10.61 25.40 6.06
CA GLU A 296 11.41 26.56 5.65
C GLU A 296 11.97 26.37 4.24
N ASP A 297 12.44 25.17 3.91
CA ASP A 297 13.04 24.82 2.62
C ASP A 297 12.08 24.97 1.43
N TYR A 298 10.78 24.75 1.66
CA TYR A 298 9.73 24.89 0.65
C TYR A 298 9.04 26.25 0.70
N HIS A 299 9.40 27.11 1.67
CA HIS A 299 8.78 28.40 1.94
C HIS A 299 7.25 28.34 2.02
N CYS A 300 6.71 27.26 2.58
CA CYS A 300 5.27 27.03 2.66
C CYS A 300 4.88 26.34 3.97
N ALA A 301 3.61 26.50 4.36
CA ALA A 301 2.99 25.74 5.42
C ALA A 301 2.37 24.47 4.82
N GLN A 302 2.50 23.36 5.52
CA GLN A 302 1.84 22.12 5.15
C GLN A 302 0.89 21.63 6.23
N ILE A 303 -0.18 20.98 5.79
CA ILE A 303 -1.00 20.11 6.62
C ILE A 303 -0.32 18.73 6.62
N SER A 304 0.44 18.43 7.66
CA SER A 304 1.12 17.13 7.78
C SER A 304 0.19 16.09 8.38
N MET A 305 0.03 14.97 7.69
CA MET A 305 -0.97 13.95 8.02
C MET A 305 -0.37 12.55 8.00
N ASN A 306 -0.85 11.72 8.92
CA ASN A 306 -0.56 10.30 8.96
C ASN A 306 -1.89 9.54 8.80
N LEU A 307 -2.06 8.88 7.66
CA LEU A 307 -3.17 7.98 7.39
C LEU A 307 -2.81 6.62 8.02
N THR A 308 -3.30 6.38 9.23
CA THR A 308 -2.98 5.16 9.99
C THR A 308 -3.71 3.93 9.46
N ASN A 309 -4.76 4.13 8.64
CA ASN A 309 -5.40 3.08 7.86
C ASN A 309 -5.97 3.67 6.56
N TYR A 310 -5.16 3.63 5.50
CA TYR A 310 -5.52 4.18 4.19
C TYR A 310 -6.65 3.42 3.48
N LYS A 311 -7.02 2.23 3.97
CA LYS A 311 -8.17 1.46 3.46
C LYS A 311 -9.50 1.98 4.00
N ILE A 312 -9.49 2.69 5.13
CA ILE A 312 -10.67 3.34 5.72
C ILE A 312 -10.75 4.81 5.30
N THR A 313 -9.63 5.53 5.30
CA THR A 313 -9.57 6.92 4.84
C THR A 313 -8.48 7.09 3.81
N ALA A 314 -8.87 7.38 2.57
CA ALA A 314 -7.93 7.51 1.47
C ALA A 314 -7.31 8.91 1.40
N ALA A 315 -6.10 8.99 0.84
CA ALA A 315 -5.37 10.25 0.71
C ALA A 315 -6.08 11.29 -0.17
N HIS A 316 -6.76 10.84 -1.23
CA HIS A 316 -7.52 11.73 -2.12
C HIS A 316 -8.74 12.34 -1.41
N ASP A 317 -9.48 11.58 -0.58
CA ASP A 317 -10.60 12.12 0.19
C ASP A 317 -10.15 13.23 1.15
N VAL A 318 -9.01 12.99 1.81
CA VAL A 318 -8.38 13.95 2.72
C VAL A 318 -7.91 15.19 1.96
N LEU A 319 -7.31 15.03 0.78
CA LEU A 319 -6.91 16.14 -0.08
C LEU A 319 -8.09 16.99 -0.54
N GLU A 320 -9.17 16.37 -1.04
CA GLU A 320 -10.35 17.09 -1.50
C GLU A 320 -11.05 17.83 -0.35
N ALA A 321 -11.09 17.23 0.85
CA ALA A 321 -11.57 17.92 2.04
C ALA A 321 -10.68 19.12 2.41
N ALA A 322 -9.35 18.97 2.35
CA ALA A 322 -8.42 20.06 2.59
C ALA A 322 -8.56 21.18 1.57
N ARG A 323 -8.72 20.86 0.27
CA ARG A 323 -8.98 21.82 -0.81
C ARG A 323 -10.23 22.65 -0.52
N ARG A 324 -11.35 22.00 -0.17
CA ARG A 324 -12.59 22.69 0.21
C ARG A 324 -12.41 23.60 1.42
N LEU A 325 -11.80 23.09 2.49
CA LEU A 325 -11.57 23.85 3.72
C LEU A 325 -10.60 25.03 3.53
N ALA A 326 -9.62 24.90 2.62
CA ALA A 326 -8.70 25.97 2.27
C ALA A 326 -9.44 27.10 1.53
N VAL A 327 -10.32 26.77 0.57
CA VAL A 327 -11.12 27.75 -0.18
C VAL A 327 -12.02 28.57 0.74
N GLU A 328 -12.67 27.95 1.72
CA GLU A 328 -13.49 28.64 2.74
C GLU A 328 -12.70 29.71 3.54
N ARG A 329 -11.37 29.62 3.54
CA ARG A 329 -10.44 30.49 4.26
C ARG A 329 -9.64 31.41 3.33
N GLY A 330 -9.91 31.39 2.03
CA GLY A 330 -9.19 32.17 1.01
C GLY A 330 -7.77 31.68 0.75
N ILE A 331 -7.50 30.39 0.96
CA ILE A 331 -6.19 29.74 0.78
C ILE A 331 -6.26 28.74 -0.37
N VAL A 332 -5.14 28.56 -1.04
CA VAL A 332 -4.98 27.61 -2.13
C VAL A 332 -4.08 26.46 -1.66
N VAL A 333 -4.55 25.23 -1.90
CA VAL A 333 -3.69 24.04 -1.84
C VAL A 333 -2.90 23.98 -3.15
N THR A 334 -1.57 24.04 -3.08
CA THR A 334 -0.70 24.05 -4.27
C THR A 334 -0.43 22.64 -4.80
N GLY A 335 -0.36 21.68 -3.89
CA GLY A 335 -0.13 20.28 -4.19
C GLY A 335 0.01 19.48 -2.90
N SER A 336 0.72 18.36 -2.99
CA SER A 336 0.94 17.48 -1.85
C SER A 336 2.25 16.70 -1.99
N GLU A 337 2.58 15.93 -0.97
CA GLU A 337 3.81 15.16 -0.87
C GLU A 337 3.54 13.88 -0.09
N VAL A 338 4.13 12.77 -0.56
CA VAL A 338 4.22 11.53 0.21
C VAL A 338 5.63 11.44 0.78
N VAL A 339 5.72 11.36 2.10
CA VAL A 339 6.98 11.14 2.82
C VAL A 339 7.19 9.63 2.94
N GLY A 340 8.36 9.14 2.55
CA GLY A 340 8.58 7.70 2.39
C GLY A 340 7.87 7.12 1.16
N VAL A 341 7.29 5.92 1.33
CA VAL A 341 6.67 5.10 0.29
C VAL A 341 5.14 5.00 0.44
N VAL A 342 4.44 4.61 -0.63
CA VAL A 342 2.98 4.42 -0.67
C VAL A 342 2.60 3.10 -1.34
N PRO A 343 1.56 2.38 -0.88
CA PRO A 343 1.11 1.15 -1.51
C PRO A 343 0.42 1.42 -2.84
N TYR A 344 0.64 0.56 -3.83
CA TYR A 344 -0.02 0.63 -5.13
C TYR A 344 -1.55 0.66 -5.01
N ASP A 345 -2.16 -0.11 -4.10
CA ASP A 345 -3.62 -0.10 -3.96
C ASP A 345 -4.17 1.25 -3.46
N ALA A 346 -3.38 2.02 -2.70
CA ALA A 346 -3.74 3.38 -2.31
C ALA A 346 -3.70 4.33 -3.53
N MET A 347 -2.63 4.26 -4.33
CA MET A 347 -2.47 5.05 -5.54
C MET A 347 -3.46 4.67 -6.63
N GLN A 348 -3.78 3.38 -6.77
CA GLN A 348 -4.78 2.87 -7.70
C GLN A 348 -6.17 3.41 -7.36
N LYS A 349 -6.56 3.39 -6.08
CA LYS A 349 -7.83 3.99 -5.62
C LYS A 349 -7.90 5.48 -5.94
N ALA A 350 -6.82 6.22 -5.65
CA ALA A 350 -6.76 7.64 -5.97
C ALA A 350 -6.84 7.93 -7.47
N GLY A 351 -6.08 7.20 -8.29
CA GLY A 351 -6.10 7.37 -9.74
C GLY A 351 -7.47 7.07 -10.33
N ARG A 352 -8.11 5.98 -9.90
CA ARG A 352 -9.48 5.64 -10.32
C ARG A 352 -10.51 6.67 -9.86
N PHE A 353 -10.39 7.19 -8.63
CA PHE A 353 -11.25 8.27 -8.14
C PHE A 353 -11.19 9.48 -9.08
N TYR A 354 -9.99 9.96 -9.44
CA TYR A 354 -9.85 11.11 -10.33
C TYR A 354 -10.26 10.80 -11.78
N LEU A 355 -9.98 9.61 -12.30
CA LEU A 355 -10.48 9.17 -13.61
C LEU A 355 -12.01 9.20 -13.68
N GLN A 356 -12.69 8.78 -12.60
CA GLN A 356 -14.15 8.84 -12.50
C GLN A 356 -14.67 10.28 -12.50
N GLN A 357 -14.02 11.20 -11.78
CA GLN A 357 -14.38 12.62 -11.82
C GLN A 357 -14.22 13.20 -13.23
N MET A 358 -13.23 12.75 -13.99
CA MET A 358 -12.98 13.16 -15.38
C MET A 358 -13.88 12.46 -16.40
N GLN A 359 -14.78 11.55 -15.98
CA GLN A 359 -15.54 10.67 -16.89
C GLN A 359 -14.63 9.91 -17.86
N LYS A 360 -13.48 9.44 -17.36
CA LYS A 360 -12.51 8.61 -18.08
C LYS A 360 -12.57 7.16 -17.62
N SER A 361 -12.03 6.25 -18.42
CA SER A 361 -12.00 4.83 -18.09
C SER A 361 -11.08 4.57 -16.90
N THR A 362 -11.54 3.74 -15.96
CA THR A 362 -10.74 3.26 -14.83
C THR A 362 -9.94 1.99 -15.14
N GLY A 363 -10.17 1.39 -16.31
CA GLY A 363 -9.49 0.19 -16.80
C GLY A 363 -8.40 0.51 -17.83
N ILE A 364 -7.42 1.31 -17.40
CA ILE A 364 -6.20 1.64 -18.16
C ILE A 364 -4.98 0.96 -17.50
N PRO A 365 -3.80 0.93 -18.14
CA PRO A 365 -2.59 0.36 -17.54
C PRO A 365 -2.29 0.90 -16.14
N ALA A 366 -1.80 0.03 -15.25
CA ALA A 366 -1.53 0.36 -13.84
C ALA A 366 -0.68 1.63 -13.67
N ARG A 367 0.37 1.79 -14.49
CA ARG A 367 1.25 2.98 -14.47
C ARG A 367 0.51 4.26 -14.82
N ASP A 368 -0.46 4.20 -15.74
CA ASP A 368 -1.25 5.36 -16.16
C ASP A 368 -2.25 5.78 -15.07
N ILE A 369 -2.83 4.81 -14.35
CA ILE A 369 -3.67 5.07 -13.17
C ILE A 369 -2.85 5.80 -12.11
N VAL A 370 -1.65 5.30 -11.79
CA VAL A 370 -0.76 5.95 -10.80
C VAL A 370 -0.33 7.33 -11.28
N THR A 371 0.01 7.48 -12.56
CA THR A 371 0.38 8.78 -13.15
C THR A 371 -0.76 9.79 -13.01
N THR A 372 -2.01 9.35 -13.23
CA THR A 372 -3.19 10.19 -13.02
C THR A 372 -3.31 10.62 -11.55
N ALA A 373 -3.10 9.71 -10.60
CA ALA A 373 -3.10 10.03 -9.17
C ALA A 373 -2.02 11.06 -8.82
N VAL A 374 -0.78 10.84 -9.28
CA VAL A 374 0.36 11.74 -9.06
C VAL A 374 0.07 13.15 -9.56
N GLN A 375 -0.48 13.29 -10.76
CA GLN A 375 -0.84 14.58 -11.35
C GLN A 375 -2.00 15.25 -10.61
N ALA A 376 -3.10 14.53 -10.37
CA ALA A 376 -4.29 15.09 -9.77
C ALA A 376 -4.10 15.49 -8.30
N MET A 377 -3.27 14.76 -7.57
CA MET A 377 -2.92 15.05 -6.18
C MET A 377 -1.82 16.12 -6.07
N GLY A 378 -1.07 16.39 -7.15
CA GLY A 378 0.05 17.31 -7.15
C GLY A 378 1.22 16.79 -6.33
N LEU A 379 1.55 15.49 -6.44
CA LEU A 379 2.61 14.85 -5.64
C LEU A 379 4.03 15.32 -5.99
N ASN A 380 4.18 16.05 -7.09
CA ASN A 380 5.45 16.63 -7.55
C ASN A 380 5.64 18.10 -7.15
N ASP A 381 4.83 18.64 -6.22
CA ASP A 381 4.80 20.09 -5.92
C ASP A 381 6.08 20.60 -5.26
N VAL A 382 6.60 19.86 -4.26
CA VAL A 382 7.79 20.26 -3.48
C VAL A 382 8.99 19.34 -3.66
N ALA A 383 8.76 18.11 -4.12
CA ALA A 383 9.80 17.11 -4.38
C ALA A 383 9.39 16.20 -5.55
N GLU A 384 10.35 15.54 -6.20
CA GLU A 384 10.08 14.57 -7.26
C GLU A 384 9.43 13.30 -6.70
N PHE A 385 8.34 12.87 -7.34
CA PHE A 385 7.67 11.60 -7.07
C PHE A 385 8.05 10.57 -8.13
N ASP A 386 9.12 9.82 -7.86
CA ASP A 386 9.54 8.68 -8.67
C ASP A 386 8.64 7.47 -8.36
N ILE A 387 7.75 7.12 -9.31
CA ILE A 387 6.80 6.00 -9.17
C ILE A 387 7.50 4.69 -8.84
N ASP A 388 8.66 4.43 -9.46
CA ASP A 388 9.34 3.14 -9.37
C ASP A 388 10.03 2.96 -8.00
N LYS A 389 10.29 4.07 -7.28
CA LYS A 389 10.83 4.05 -5.91
C LYS A 389 9.76 4.21 -4.84
N LYS A 390 8.78 5.09 -5.09
CA LYS A 390 7.80 5.51 -4.08
C LYS A 390 6.59 4.58 -4.02
N VAL A 391 6.24 3.83 -5.08
CA VAL A 391 5.03 3.00 -5.10
C VAL A 391 5.32 1.51 -4.91
N ILE A 392 5.09 1.01 -3.70
CA ILE A 392 5.31 -0.40 -3.35
C ILE A 392 4.17 -1.28 -3.85
N GLY A 393 4.51 -2.42 -4.43
CA GLY A 393 3.53 -3.39 -4.92
C GLY A 393 2.93 -3.02 -6.28
N LEU A 394 3.41 -1.95 -6.92
CA LEU A 394 3.20 -1.75 -8.34
C LEU A 394 3.96 -2.88 -9.04
N THR A 395 3.22 -3.89 -9.47
CA THR A 395 3.83 -5.01 -10.19
C THR A 395 4.23 -4.52 -11.57
N LEU A 396 5.49 -4.14 -11.72
CA LEU A 396 6.11 -4.11 -13.03
C LEU A 396 6.20 -5.57 -13.50
N GLN A 397 6.01 -5.80 -14.80
CA GLN A 397 6.09 -7.16 -15.33
C GLN A 397 7.54 -7.62 -15.27
N GLU A 398 7.85 -8.40 -14.25
CA GLU A 398 9.17 -8.99 -14.04
C GLU A 398 9.23 -10.34 -14.74
N GLY A 399 10.23 -10.52 -15.58
CA GLY A 399 10.44 -11.75 -16.33
C GLY A 399 11.40 -11.54 -17.51
N PRO A 400 12.30 -12.49 -17.79
CA PRO A 400 13.26 -12.36 -18.87
C PRO A 400 12.59 -12.23 -20.24
N LEU A 401 11.42 -12.85 -20.45
CA LEU A 401 10.75 -12.84 -21.75
C LEU A 401 9.91 -11.58 -21.97
N VAL A 402 9.10 -11.20 -20.99
CA VAL A 402 8.17 -10.05 -21.11
C VAL A 402 8.88 -8.70 -21.21
N ASN A 403 10.16 -8.63 -20.84
CA ASN A 403 11.00 -7.44 -20.96
C ASN A 403 11.79 -7.37 -22.28
N LEU A 404 11.72 -8.39 -23.13
CA LEU A 404 12.31 -8.33 -24.47
C LEU A 404 11.54 -7.37 -25.37
N LYS A 405 12.25 -6.72 -26.29
CA LYS A 405 11.56 -6.03 -27.39
C LYS A 405 10.86 -7.06 -28.26
N ILE A 406 9.76 -6.67 -28.91
CA ILE A 406 8.98 -7.57 -29.77
C ILE A 406 9.85 -8.30 -30.79
N THR A 407 10.81 -7.61 -31.42
CA THR A 407 11.74 -8.24 -32.38
C THR A 407 12.64 -9.28 -31.73
N GLU A 408 13.14 -9.00 -30.52
CA GLU A 408 14.01 -9.91 -29.77
C GLU A 408 13.22 -11.12 -29.27
N PHE A 409 11.98 -10.91 -28.80
CA PHE A 409 11.09 -11.99 -28.38
C PHE A 409 10.75 -12.93 -29.54
N VAL A 410 10.42 -12.39 -30.72
CA VAL A 410 10.14 -13.19 -31.92
C VAL A 410 11.38 -13.96 -32.38
N ASP A 411 12.56 -13.33 -32.37
CA ASP A 411 13.81 -14.02 -32.66
C ASP A 411 14.06 -15.15 -31.67
N GLU A 412 13.85 -14.90 -30.37
CA GLU A 412 14.05 -15.88 -29.30
C GLU A 412 13.15 -17.10 -29.44
N VAL A 413 11.86 -16.90 -29.77
CA VAL A 413 10.90 -18.00 -30.06
C VAL A 413 11.36 -18.87 -31.24
N SER A 414 12.14 -18.31 -32.17
CA SER A 414 12.63 -19.02 -33.36
C SER A 414 13.99 -19.69 -33.19
N ARG A 415 14.62 -19.57 -32.01
CA ARG A 415 15.92 -20.19 -31.73
C ARG A 415 15.80 -21.68 -31.44
N ASP A 416 16.93 -22.36 -31.50
CA ASP A 416 17.08 -23.75 -31.05
C ASP A 416 17.15 -23.83 -29.52
N THR A 417 16.15 -23.26 -28.85
CA THR A 417 15.98 -23.26 -27.40
C THR A 417 14.61 -23.87 -27.04
N PRO A 418 14.50 -24.59 -25.91
CA PRO A 418 13.23 -25.22 -25.50
C PRO A 418 12.20 -24.23 -24.95
N ALA A 419 12.59 -22.98 -24.66
CA ALA A 419 11.74 -21.90 -24.18
C ALA A 419 12.24 -20.56 -24.74
N PRO A 420 11.37 -19.58 -25.06
CA PRO A 420 9.91 -19.60 -24.90
C PRO A 420 9.21 -20.55 -25.89
N GLY A 421 8.20 -21.27 -25.41
CA GLY A 421 7.47 -22.27 -26.18
C GLY A 421 6.05 -21.86 -26.58
N GLY A 422 5.26 -22.82 -27.04
CA GLY A 422 3.86 -22.60 -27.42
C GLY A 422 2.98 -22.12 -26.26
N GLY A 423 3.30 -22.46 -25.01
CA GLY A 423 2.59 -21.99 -23.82
C GLY A 423 2.78 -20.48 -23.59
N SER A 424 4.03 -20.01 -23.65
CA SER A 424 4.35 -18.57 -23.64
C SER A 424 3.61 -17.79 -24.74
N ILE A 425 3.55 -18.32 -25.98
CA ILE A 425 2.82 -17.69 -27.08
C ILE A 425 1.31 -17.69 -26.86
N ALA A 426 0.75 -18.77 -26.33
CA ALA A 426 -0.67 -18.85 -26.00
C ALA A 426 -1.08 -17.80 -24.94
N ALA A 427 -0.22 -17.59 -23.92
CA ALA A 427 -0.39 -16.56 -22.92
C ALA A 427 -0.34 -15.15 -23.52
N LEU A 428 0.66 -14.87 -24.37
CA LEU A 428 0.78 -13.59 -25.07
C LEU A 428 -0.43 -13.32 -25.97
N ALA A 429 -0.92 -14.33 -26.70
CA ALA A 429 -2.09 -14.20 -27.56
C ALA A 429 -3.34 -13.80 -26.76
N GLY A 430 -3.58 -14.47 -25.63
CA GLY A 430 -4.64 -14.07 -24.70
C GLY A 430 -4.49 -12.64 -24.18
N ALA A 431 -3.27 -12.25 -23.79
CA ALA A 431 -2.98 -10.92 -23.27
C ALA A 431 -3.29 -9.82 -24.30
N LEU A 432 -2.92 -10.05 -25.57
CA LEU A 432 -3.26 -9.15 -26.68
C LEU A 432 -4.77 -9.08 -26.91
N GLY A 433 -5.49 -10.21 -26.79
CA GLY A 433 -6.95 -10.22 -26.86
C GLY A 433 -7.60 -9.39 -25.75
N ALA A 434 -7.10 -9.52 -24.52
CA ALA A 434 -7.57 -8.74 -23.37
C ALA A 434 -7.27 -7.24 -23.53
N ALA A 435 -6.09 -6.91 -24.07
CA ALA A 435 -5.72 -5.53 -24.37
C ALA A 435 -6.66 -4.90 -25.41
N LEU A 436 -7.03 -5.63 -26.47
CA LEU A 436 -7.98 -5.16 -27.48
C LEU A 436 -9.38 -4.95 -26.90
N ALA A 437 -9.87 -5.87 -26.06
CA ALA A 437 -11.14 -5.68 -25.36
C ALA A 437 -11.14 -4.41 -24.50
N SER A 438 -10.05 -4.17 -23.75
CA SER A 438 -9.89 -2.94 -22.97
C SER A 438 -9.79 -1.68 -23.86
N MET A 439 -9.10 -1.76 -24.99
CA MET A 439 -8.97 -0.65 -25.95
C MET A 439 -10.32 -0.24 -26.53
N VAL A 440 -11.15 -1.19 -26.97
CA VAL A 440 -12.51 -0.91 -27.48
C VAL A 440 -13.31 -0.12 -26.44
N VAL A 441 -13.27 -0.56 -25.19
CA VAL A 441 -13.93 0.15 -24.08
C VAL A 441 -13.34 1.55 -23.90
N ASN A 442 -12.01 1.69 -23.86
CA ASN A 442 -11.34 2.97 -23.62
C ASN A 442 -11.60 3.99 -24.75
N LEU A 443 -11.84 3.53 -25.98
CA LEU A 443 -12.27 4.36 -27.11
C LEU A 443 -13.78 4.67 -27.13
N SER A 444 -14.54 4.03 -26.25
CA SER A 444 -15.98 4.27 -26.05
C SER A 444 -16.20 5.29 -24.92
N VAL A 445 -15.49 5.12 -23.80
CA VAL A 445 -15.62 5.99 -22.63
C VAL A 445 -15.22 7.43 -22.96
N GLY A 446 -16.06 8.40 -22.57
CA GLY A 446 -15.86 9.83 -22.79
C GLY A 446 -16.52 10.38 -24.06
N LYS A 447 -17.23 9.54 -24.82
CA LYS A 447 -18.17 10.00 -25.86
C LYS A 447 -19.59 9.98 -25.29
N GLY A 448 -20.34 11.05 -25.55
CA GLY A 448 -21.65 11.26 -24.95
C GLY A 448 -22.67 10.15 -25.25
N GLU A 449 -22.57 9.46 -26.40
CA GLU A 449 -23.48 8.35 -26.70
C GLU A 449 -23.30 7.11 -25.80
N PHE A 450 -22.22 7.02 -25.02
CA PHE A 450 -21.94 5.89 -24.11
C PHE A 450 -22.05 6.26 -22.62
N ASP A 451 -22.53 7.45 -22.27
CA ASP A 451 -22.61 7.91 -20.88
C ASP A 451 -23.48 6.98 -20.00
N ASP A 452 -24.60 6.48 -20.55
CA ASP A 452 -25.48 5.51 -19.88
C ASP A 452 -24.78 4.15 -19.62
N GLN A 453 -23.73 3.85 -20.40
CA GLN A 453 -22.92 2.63 -20.30
C GLN A 453 -21.60 2.85 -19.55
N TYR A 454 -21.34 4.06 -19.02
CA TYR A 454 -20.05 4.41 -18.43
C TYR A 454 -19.58 3.40 -17.36
N ARG A 455 -20.46 3.02 -16.44
CA ARG A 455 -20.12 2.07 -15.35
C ARG A 455 -19.85 0.66 -15.89
N PRO A 456 -20.75 0.02 -16.67
CA PRO A 456 -20.48 -1.27 -17.30
C PRO A 456 -19.18 -1.30 -18.12
N LEU A 457 -18.92 -0.23 -18.88
CA LEU A 457 -17.69 -0.08 -19.66
C LEU A 457 -16.47 -0.08 -18.74
N CYS A 458 -16.43 0.79 -17.73
CA CYS A 458 -15.29 0.85 -16.79
C CYS A 458 -15.04 -0.51 -16.10
N GLU A 459 -16.08 -1.18 -15.61
CA GLU A 459 -15.95 -2.50 -14.99
C GLU A 459 -15.41 -3.56 -15.96
N LEU A 460 -15.82 -3.51 -17.22
CA LEU A 460 -15.31 -4.39 -18.27
C LEU A 460 -13.82 -4.13 -18.55
N ALA A 461 -13.41 -2.87 -18.71
CA ALA A 461 -12.01 -2.55 -18.94
C ALA A 461 -11.12 -2.94 -17.75
N GLU A 462 -11.59 -2.79 -16.51
CA GLU A 462 -10.85 -3.23 -15.33
C GLU A 462 -10.62 -4.75 -15.31
N LYS A 463 -11.66 -5.54 -15.64
CA LYS A 463 -11.55 -7.00 -15.76
C LYS A 463 -10.60 -7.41 -16.88
N ALA A 464 -10.69 -6.74 -18.03
CA ALA A 464 -9.81 -6.98 -19.17
C ALA A 464 -8.34 -6.64 -18.85
N GLN A 465 -8.05 -5.53 -18.16
CA GLN A 465 -6.69 -5.20 -17.71
C GLN A 465 -6.16 -6.24 -16.71
N ALA A 466 -6.98 -6.71 -15.77
CA ALA A 466 -6.58 -7.74 -14.81
C ALA A 466 -6.22 -9.07 -15.51
N ALA A 467 -7.05 -9.51 -16.47
CA ALA A 467 -6.76 -10.69 -17.28
C ALA A 467 -5.50 -10.52 -18.14
N LYS A 468 -5.33 -9.34 -18.75
CA LYS A 468 -4.12 -8.98 -19.50
C LYS A 468 -2.87 -9.11 -18.62
N ASP A 469 -2.87 -8.51 -17.42
CA ASP A 469 -1.71 -8.56 -16.51
C ASP A 469 -1.44 -9.97 -15.94
N GLU A 470 -2.46 -10.81 -15.77
CA GLU A 470 -2.29 -12.21 -15.40
C GLU A 470 -1.70 -13.04 -16.55
N LEU A 471 -2.19 -12.83 -17.78
CA LEU A 471 -1.71 -13.53 -18.97
C LEU A 471 -0.29 -13.12 -19.35
N VAL A 472 0.10 -11.86 -19.19
CA VAL A 472 1.50 -11.48 -19.44
C VAL A 472 2.43 -12.15 -18.43
N ARG A 473 2.08 -12.23 -17.14
CA ARG A 473 2.86 -13.02 -16.16
C ARG A 473 2.94 -14.50 -16.52
N ALA A 474 1.90 -15.04 -17.17
CA ALA A 474 1.90 -16.43 -17.61
C ALA A 474 2.90 -16.72 -18.75
N VAL A 475 3.41 -15.70 -19.46
CA VAL A 475 4.43 -15.85 -20.51
C VAL A 475 5.72 -16.45 -19.95
N ASP A 476 6.22 -15.90 -18.83
CA ASP A 476 7.39 -16.43 -18.12
C ASP A 476 7.05 -17.63 -17.24
N ALA A 477 5.87 -17.66 -16.62
CA ALA A 477 5.47 -18.76 -15.73
C ALA A 477 5.44 -20.14 -16.43
N ASP A 478 5.16 -20.18 -17.74
CA ASP A 478 5.24 -21.41 -18.55
C ASP A 478 6.67 -21.96 -18.58
N THR A 479 7.64 -21.07 -18.76
CA THR A 479 9.07 -21.42 -18.78
C THR A 479 9.55 -21.85 -17.39
N GLU A 480 9.10 -21.17 -16.34
CA GLU A 480 9.44 -21.52 -14.95
C GLU A 480 8.88 -22.89 -14.55
N ALA A 481 7.62 -23.19 -14.90
CA ALA A 481 7.01 -24.48 -14.59
C ALA A 481 7.73 -25.65 -15.29
N PHE A 482 8.23 -25.44 -16.51
CA PHE A 482 9.06 -26.43 -17.19
C PHE A 482 10.41 -26.66 -16.50
N ASN A 483 11.02 -25.60 -15.96
CA ASN A 483 12.26 -25.70 -15.21
C ASN A 483 12.11 -26.53 -13.92
N GLU A 484 10.94 -26.54 -13.28
CA GLU A 484 10.66 -27.42 -12.12
C GLU A 484 10.75 -28.90 -12.48
N VAL A 485 10.26 -29.29 -13.67
CA VAL A 485 10.37 -30.67 -14.17
C VAL A 485 11.83 -31.04 -14.36
N ILE A 486 12.62 -30.16 -14.99
CA ILE A 486 14.06 -30.36 -15.20
C ILE A 486 14.79 -30.47 -13.85
N ALA A 487 14.46 -29.63 -12.87
CA ALA A 487 15.05 -29.67 -11.54
C ALA A 487 14.78 -31.02 -10.86
N GLY A 488 13.54 -31.52 -10.93
CA GLY A 488 13.20 -32.88 -10.49
C GLY A 488 14.04 -33.96 -11.20
N MET A 489 14.24 -33.82 -12.52
CA MET A 489 15.10 -34.70 -13.31
C MET A 489 16.60 -34.57 -12.99
N ARG A 490 17.05 -33.58 -12.24
CA ARG A 490 18.45 -33.41 -11.81
C ARG A 490 18.72 -33.90 -10.39
N MET A 491 17.70 -34.27 -9.62
CA MET A 491 17.87 -34.78 -8.25
C MET A 491 18.70 -36.08 -8.19
N ALA A 492 19.40 -36.29 -7.08
CA ALA A 492 20.20 -37.49 -6.82
C ALA A 492 19.38 -38.79 -6.98
N LYS A 493 20.06 -39.88 -7.32
CA LYS A 493 19.41 -41.16 -7.71
C LYS A 493 20.09 -42.41 -7.16
N ASP A 494 20.89 -42.24 -6.11
CA ASP A 494 21.83 -43.28 -5.64
C ASP A 494 21.22 -44.19 -4.58
N THR A 495 20.13 -43.77 -3.93
CA THR A 495 19.43 -44.52 -2.88
C THR A 495 17.94 -44.68 -3.17
N ALA A 496 17.29 -45.69 -2.59
CA ALA A 496 15.85 -45.90 -2.75
C ALA A 496 15.02 -44.69 -2.29
N ALA A 497 15.41 -44.03 -1.18
CA ALA A 497 14.75 -42.82 -0.70
C ALA A 497 14.91 -41.64 -1.67
N GLN A 498 16.09 -41.49 -2.30
CA GLN A 498 16.31 -40.46 -3.32
C GLN A 498 15.51 -40.73 -4.60
N LEU A 499 15.39 -42.00 -5.03
CA LEU A 499 14.58 -42.38 -6.18
C LEU A 499 13.10 -42.06 -5.98
N ASP A 500 12.56 -42.31 -4.79
CA ASP A 500 11.17 -42.00 -4.44
C ASP A 500 10.93 -40.48 -4.39
N LEU A 501 11.78 -39.72 -3.69
CA LEU A 501 11.72 -38.25 -3.65
C LEU A 501 11.82 -37.63 -5.04
N ARG A 502 12.72 -38.15 -5.88
CA ARG A 502 12.88 -37.73 -7.28
C ARG A 502 11.61 -38.02 -8.08
N ALA A 503 11.00 -39.20 -7.94
CA ALA A 503 9.77 -39.54 -8.64
C ALA A 503 8.61 -38.63 -8.24
N GLN A 504 8.47 -38.34 -6.94
CA GLN A 504 7.47 -37.41 -6.41
C GLN A 504 7.67 -35.98 -6.93
N ALA A 505 8.92 -35.49 -6.93
CA ALA A 505 9.25 -34.16 -7.44
C ALA A 505 8.94 -34.02 -8.94
N ILE A 506 9.27 -35.03 -9.75
CA ILE A 506 8.95 -35.04 -11.19
C ILE A 506 7.43 -35.06 -11.42
N GLN A 507 6.68 -35.87 -10.66
CA GLN A 507 5.22 -35.91 -10.77
C GLN A 507 4.57 -34.59 -10.34
N ALA A 508 5.09 -33.95 -9.28
CA ALA A 508 4.65 -32.62 -8.87
C ALA A 508 4.95 -31.57 -9.95
N GLY A 509 6.13 -31.62 -10.56
CA GLY A 509 6.53 -30.76 -11.67
C GLY A 509 5.60 -30.89 -12.87
N TYR A 510 5.27 -32.10 -13.32
CA TYR A 510 4.32 -32.28 -14.44
C TYR A 510 2.91 -31.80 -14.13
N LYS A 511 2.44 -31.98 -12.88
CA LYS A 511 1.17 -31.39 -12.44
C LYS A 511 1.22 -29.85 -12.44
N SER A 512 2.33 -29.26 -12.04
CA SER A 512 2.59 -27.81 -12.11
C SER A 512 2.55 -27.31 -13.56
N ALA A 513 3.33 -27.96 -14.43
CA ALA A 513 3.41 -27.69 -15.87
C ALA A 513 2.09 -27.91 -16.63
N ALA A 514 1.17 -28.72 -16.11
CA ALA A 514 -0.19 -28.85 -16.66
C ALA A 514 -1.15 -27.77 -16.13
N ARG A 515 -0.96 -27.27 -14.90
CA ARG A 515 -1.83 -26.26 -14.28
C ARG A 515 -1.63 -24.86 -14.84
N VAL A 516 -0.40 -24.47 -15.16
CA VAL A 516 -0.10 -23.14 -15.71
C VAL A 516 -0.83 -22.92 -17.04
N PRO A 517 -0.71 -23.81 -18.06
CA PRO A 517 -1.46 -23.67 -19.30
C PRO A 517 -2.97 -23.85 -19.12
N LEU A 518 -3.44 -24.67 -18.17
CA LEU A 518 -4.89 -24.73 -17.89
C LEU A 518 -5.40 -23.36 -17.44
N ARG A 519 -4.69 -22.71 -16.51
CA ARG A 519 -5.05 -21.37 -16.04
C ARG A 519 -5.02 -20.36 -17.18
N THR A 520 -4.01 -20.42 -18.06
CA THR A 520 -3.96 -19.61 -19.29
C THR A 520 -5.21 -19.83 -20.16
N ALA A 521 -5.61 -21.08 -20.39
CA ALA A 521 -6.81 -21.39 -21.18
C ALA A 521 -8.10 -20.83 -20.54
N GLU A 522 -8.24 -20.93 -19.21
CA GLU A 522 -9.39 -20.38 -18.47
C GLU A 522 -9.47 -18.85 -18.59
N ILE A 523 -8.34 -18.15 -18.47
CA ILE A 523 -8.32 -16.69 -18.60
C ILE A 523 -8.59 -16.30 -20.05
N CYS A 524 -7.98 -16.95 -21.05
CA CYS A 524 -8.27 -16.72 -22.46
C CYS A 524 -9.76 -16.94 -22.79
N ARG A 525 -10.42 -17.93 -22.17
CA ARG A 525 -11.87 -18.11 -22.29
C ARG A 525 -12.62 -16.91 -21.72
N ALA A 526 -12.24 -16.40 -20.56
CA ALA A 526 -12.86 -15.19 -19.99
C ALA A 526 -12.63 -13.95 -20.86
N VAL A 527 -11.48 -13.85 -21.54
CA VAL A 527 -11.20 -12.77 -22.51
C VAL A 527 -12.19 -12.78 -23.67
N LEU A 528 -12.63 -13.94 -24.15
CA LEU A 528 -13.70 -13.99 -25.16
C LEU A 528 -15.01 -13.36 -24.66
N ASP A 529 -15.37 -13.56 -23.38
CA ASP A 529 -16.55 -12.90 -22.80
C ASP A 529 -16.35 -11.37 -22.76
N PHE A 530 -15.12 -10.91 -22.52
CA PHE A 530 -14.80 -9.48 -22.54
C PHE A 530 -14.88 -8.89 -23.95
N CYS A 531 -14.38 -9.60 -24.97
CA CYS A 531 -14.51 -9.20 -26.37
C CYS A 531 -15.99 -9.14 -26.78
N GLN A 532 -16.79 -10.14 -26.39
CA GLN A 532 -18.23 -10.16 -26.67
C GLN A 532 -18.95 -8.98 -26.00
N ALA A 533 -18.65 -8.70 -24.74
CA ALA A 533 -19.22 -7.56 -24.03
C ALA A 533 -18.80 -6.25 -24.71
N ALA A 534 -17.52 -6.09 -25.05
CA ALA A 534 -17.01 -4.92 -25.73
C ALA A 534 -17.69 -4.69 -27.10
N ALA A 535 -17.95 -5.76 -27.87
CA ALA A 535 -18.69 -5.68 -29.12
C ALA A 535 -20.17 -5.28 -28.94
N ASN A 536 -20.77 -5.58 -27.77
CA ASN A 536 -22.18 -5.29 -27.50
C ASN A 536 -22.43 -3.88 -26.97
N ILE A 537 -21.56 -3.37 -26.10
CA ILE A 537 -21.77 -2.09 -25.40
C ILE A 537 -20.76 -1.01 -25.77
N GLY A 538 -19.72 -1.37 -26.54
CA GLY A 538 -18.66 -0.46 -26.96
C GLY A 538 -18.94 0.20 -28.30
N ASN A 539 -17.95 0.98 -28.73
CA ASN A 539 -17.98 1.75 -29.95
C ASN A 539 -17.89 0.85 -31.19
N MET A 540 -18.98 0.82 -31.96
CA MET A 540 -19.12 0.06 -33.21
C MET A 540 -18.00 0.36 -34.22
N ALA A 541 -17.45 1.58 -34.24
CA ALA A 541 -16.39 1.95 -35.18
C ALA A 541 -15.06 1.21 -34.94
N VAL A 542 -14.90 0.54 -33.80
CA VAL A 542 -13.74 -0.28 -33.45
C VAL A 542 -14.15 -1.73 -33.14
N MET A 543 -15.29 -2.17 -33.65
CA MET A 543 -15.76 -3.55 -33.42
C MET A 543 -14.81 -4.58 -34.05
N SER A 544 -14.11 -4.21 -35.13
CA SER A 544 -13.04 -5.05 -35.70
C SER A 544 -11.98 -5.43 -34.67
N ASP A 545 -11.65 -4.54 -33.73
CA ASP A 545 -10.68 -4.81 -32.66
C ASP A 545 -11.20 -5.84 -31.65
N ALA A 546 -12.50 -5.82 -31.35
CA ALA A 546 -13.14 -6.88 -30.55
C ALA A 546 -13.11 -8.24 -31.28
N GLY A 547 -13.30 -8.23 -32.60
CA GLY A 547 -13.18 -9.41 -33.45
C GLY A 547 -11.78 -10.01 -33.45
N VAL A 548 -10.75 -9.20 -33.68
CA VAL A 548 -9.34 -9.65 -33.61
C VAL A 548 -9.01 -10.12 -32.20
N GLY A 549 -9.47 -9.41 -31.17
CA GLY A 549 -9.27 -9.80 -29.79
C GLY A 549 -9.83 -11.20 -29.48
N ALA A 550 -11.01 -11.51 -30.02
CA ALA A 550 -11.62 -12.82 -29.87
C ALA A 550 -10.82 -13.93 -30.57
N LEU A 551 -10.32 -13.69 -31.78
CA LEU A 551 -9.46 -14.64 -32.49
C LEU A 551 -8.18 -14.92 -31.72
N MET A 552 -7.53 -13.88 -31.19
CA MET A 552 -6.32 -13.99 -30.37
C MET A 552 -6.57 -14.77 -29.08
N ALA A 553 -7.67 -14.47 -28.39
CA ALA A 553 -8.07 -15.20 -27.18
C ALA A 553 -8.35 -16.68 -27.48
N TYR A 554 -9.06 -16.99 -28.57
CA TYR A 554 -9.33 -18.36 -28.98
C TYR A 554 -8.04 -19.13 -29.35
N ALA A 555 -7.12 -18.50 -30.07
CA ALA A 555 -5.80 -19.07 -30.34
C ALA A 555 -5.04 -19.35 -29.02
N GLY A 556 -5.14 -18.44 -28.05
CA GLY A 556 -4.63 -18.63 -26.69
C GLY A 556 -5.24 -19.84 -25.99
N VAL A 557 -6.57 -20.01 -26.05
CA VAL A 557 -7.25 -21.20 -25.49
C VAL A 557 -6.72 -22.48 -26.14
N GLN A 558 -6.68 -22.55 -27.47
CA GLN A 558 -6.23 -23.74 -28.18
C GLN A 558 -4.76 -24.08 -27.88
N GLY A 559 -3.88 -23.08 -28.00
CA GLY A 559 -2.45 -23.22 -27.72
C GLY A 559 -2.20 -23.69 -26.29
N ALA A 560 -2.89 -23.11 -25.31
CA ALA A 560 -2.76 -23.50 -23.92
C ALA A 560 -3.29 -24.93 -23.66
N ILE A 561 -4.42 -25.31 -24.26
CA ILE A 561 -4.95 -26.69 -24.19
C ILE A 561 -3.95 -27.72 -24.76
N HIS A 562 -3.25 -27.40 -25.85
CA HIS A 562 -2.20 -28.27 -26.40
C HIS A 562 -1.05 -28.48 -25.41
N ASN A 563 -0.64 -27.41 -24.71
CA ASN A 563 0.40 -27.48 -23.68
C ASN A 563 -0.05 -28.22 -22.41
N VAL A 564 -1.34 -28.22 -22.06
CA VAL A 564 -1.86 -29.14 -21.03
C VAL A 564 -1.74 -30.58 -21.53
N ARG A 565 -2.28 -30.88 -22.72
CA ARG A 565 -2.38 -32.24 -23.26
C ARG A 565 -1.03 -32.93 -23.43
N ILE A 566 0.03 -32.21 -23.79
CA ILE A 566 1.36 -32.81 -23.94
C ILE A 566 1.97 -33.22 -22.59
N ASN A 567 1.60 -32.55 -21.49
CA ASN A 567 2.09 -32.85 -20.15
C ASN A 567 1.30 -33.98 -19.45
N LEU A 568 0.01 -34.16 -19.76
CA LEU A 568 -0.84 -35.16 -19.08
C LEU A 568 -0.30 -36.60 -19.13
N PRO A 569 0.20 -37.14 -20.26
CA PRO A 569 0.72 -38.51 -20.34
C PRO A 569 1.91 -38.79 -19.42
N HIS A 570 2.60 -37.74 -18.94
CA HIS A 570 3.74 -37.88 -18.04
C HIS A 570 3.33 -37.96 -16.56
N THR A 571 2.05 -37.76 -16.26
CA THR A 571 1.48 -37.89 -14.92
C THR A 571 0.88 -39.30 -14.74
N LYS A 572 1.03 -39.89 -13.55
CA LYS A 572 0.47 -41.22 -13.22
C LYS A 572 -0.88 -41.16 -12.48
N ASP A 573 -1.35 -39.96 -12.18
CA ASP A 573 -2.59 -39.70 -11.47
C ASP A 573 -3.78 -39.69 -12.45
N GLU A 574 -4.46 -40.83 -12.56
CA GLU A 574 -5.59 -41.02 -13.47
C GLU A 574 -6.77 -40.09 -13.15
N ALA A 575 -7.01 -39.81 -11.86
CA ALA A 575 -8.09 -38.91 -11.44
C ALA A 575 -7.80 -37.47 -11.91
N PHE A 576 -6.57 -37.01 -11.75
CA PHE A 576 -6.13 -35.72 -12.27
C PHE A 576 -6.24 -35.66 -13.80
N ILE A 577 -5.81 -36.70 -14.52
CA ILE A 577 -5.90 -36.73 -15.99
C ILE A 577 -7.35 -36.66 -16.47
N ALA A 578 -8.25 -37.42 -15.85
CA ALA A 578 -9.68 -37.42 -16.19
C ALA A 578 -10.32 -36.06 -15.92
N GLU A 579 -10.02 -35.44 -14.78
CA GLU A 579 -10.49 -34.09 -14.42
C GLU A 579 -10.01 -33.05 -15.45
N MET A 580 -8.72 -33.07 -15.80
CA MET A 580 -8.14 -32.14 -16.76
C MET A 580 -8.80 -32.31 -18.14
N ASN A 581 -8.89 -33.54 -18.65
CA ASN A 581 -9.49 -33.79 -19.97
C ASN A 581 -10.94 -33.31 -20.07
N ALA A 582 -11.74 -33.50 -19.02
CA ALA A 582 -13.12 -33.00 -18.98
C ALA A 582 -13.17 -31.47 -19.07
N LYS A 583 -12.32 -30.77 -18.32
CA LYS A 583 -12.21 -29.30 -18.36
C LYS A 583 -11.78 -28.79 -19.74
N LEU A 584 -10.76 -29.40 -20.34
CA LEU A 584 -10.26 -28.98 -21.67
C LEU A 584 -11.32 -29.15 -22.76
N GLY A 585 -12.16 -30.20 -22.67
CA GLY A 585 -13.24 -30.45 -23.63
C GLY A 585 -14.27 -29.32 -23.65
N SER A 586 -14.79 -28.95 -22.48
CA SER A 586 -15.75 -27.85 -22.32
C SER A 586 -15.13 -26.51 -22.72
N LEU A 587 -13.92 -26.20 -22.25
CA LEU A 587 -13.22 -24.96 -22.60
C LEU A 587 -13.08 -24.79 -24.11
N LEU A 588 -12.69 -25.84 -24.84
CA LEU A 588 -12.50 -25.77 -26.29
C LEU A 588 -13.82 -25.54 -27.03
N SER A 589 -14.87 -26.31 -26.71
CA SER A 589 -16.15 -26.22 -27.40
C SER A 589 -16.85 -24.88 -27.16
N GLU A 590 -16.84 -24.42 -25.91
CA GLU A 590 -17.48 -23.16 -25.53
C GLU A 590 -16.72 -21.96 -26.10
N SER A 591 -15.38 -21.99 -26.05
CA SER A 591 -14.56 -20.91 -26.62
C SER A 591 -14.75 -20.81 -28.13
N LYS A 592 -14.83 -21.95 -28.84
CA LYS A 592 -15.06 -21.95 -30.28
C LYS A 592 -16.41 -21.34 -30.62
N ALA A 593 -17.48 -21.83 -29.97
CA ALA A 593 -18.83 -21.33 -30.23
C ALA A 593 -18.94 -19.82 -29.98
N LEU A 594 -18.33 -19.32 -28.91
CA LEU A 594 -18.34 -17.89 -28.61
C LEU A 594 -17.50 -17.08 -29.61
N CYS A 595 -16.30 -17.55 -29.96
CA CYS A 595 -15.48 -16.89 -30.97
C CYS A 595 -16.23 -16.77 -32.30
N ASP A 596 -16.84 -17.86 -32.78
CA ASP A 596 -17.62 -17.89 -34.02
C ASP A 596 -18.82 -16.91 -33.96
N ALA A 597 -19.49 -16.80 -32.80
CA ALA A 597 -20.57 -15.84 -32.59
C ALA A 597 -20.09 -14.38 -32.66
N ILE A 598 -18.97 -14.05 -32.01
CA ILE A 598 -18.36 -12.71 -32.08
C ILE A 598 -17.96 -12.38 -33.52
N GLN A 599 -17.32 -13.32 -34.24
CA GLN A 599 -16.96 -13.09 -35.63
C GLN A 599 -18.20 -12.83 -36.50
N THR A 600 -19.27 -13.60 -36.31
CA THR A 600 -20.53 -13.39 -37.04
C THR A 600 -21.11 -12.00 -36.77
N GLN A 601 -21.06 -11.53 -35.53
CA GLN A 601 -21.51 -10.19 -35.17
C GLN A 601 -20.66 -9.09 -35.81
N VAL A 602 -19.34 -9.25 -35.79
CA VAL A 602 -18.39 -8.30 -36.42
C VAL A 602 -18.62 -8.24 -37.92
N GLU A 603 -18.71 -9.38 -38.59
CA GLU A 603 -18.98 -9.45 -40.04
C GLU A 603 -20.34 -8.83 -40.41
N SER A 604 -21.35 -8.97 -39.54
CA SER A 604 -22.66 -8.35 -39.75
C SER A 604 -22.67 -6.82 -39.55
N SER A 605 -21.57 -6.24 -39.05
CA SER A 605 -21.44 -4.80 -38.81
C SER A 605 -20.80 -4.03 -39.98
N PHE A 606 -20.23 -4.74 -40.96
CA PHE A 606 -19.76 -4.22 -42.23
C PHE A 606 -20.91 -4.16 -43.26
#